data_AF-A0A351J7B7-F1
#
_entry.id   AF-A0A351J7B7-F1
#
_cell.length_a   1.000
_cell.length_b   1.000
_cell.length_c   1.000
_cell.angle_alpha   90.00
_cell.angle_beta   90.00
_cell.angle_gamma   90.00
#
_symmetry.space_group_name_H-M   'P 1'
#
loop_
_entity.id
_entity.type
_entity.pdbx_description
1 polymer ?
#
loop_
_entity_poly.entity_id
_entity_poly.type
_entity_poly.pdbx_seq_one_letter_code
_entity_poly.pdbx_strand_id
1 'polypeptide(L)' 'MKIIVIGAGKVGFNVARSLSEEQHDVIVIDK' A
#
# COMPACT_ATOMS: atom_id res chain seq x y z
N MET A 1 -0.18 -6.63 -10.54
CA MET A 1 1.24 -6.56 -10.12
C MET A 1 1.31 -6.71 -8.59
N LYS A 2 2.37 -7.27 -8.01
CA LYS A 2 2.53 -7.38 -6.54
C LYS A 2 3.37 -6.23 -6.01
N ILE A 3 2.88 -5.52 -5.00
CA ILE A 3 3.52 -4.32 -4.43
C ILE A 3 3.57 -4.46 -2.91
N ILE A 4 4.72 -4.13 -2.31
CA ILE A 4 4.91 -4.15 -0.86
C ILE A 4 5.13 -2.71 -0.38
N VAL A 5 4.32 -2.26 0.58
CA VAL A 5 4.44 -0.96 1.23
C VAL A 5 4.92 -1.17 2.66
N ILE A 6 6.07 -0.60 3.02
CA ILE A 6 6.63 -0.67 4.38
C ILE A 6 6.42 0.68 5.06
N GLY A 7 5.60 0.69 6.11
CA GLY A 7 5.17 1.87 6.85
C GLY A 7 3.82 2.41 6.36
N ALA A 8 2.78 2.30 7.18
CA ALA A 8 1.41 2.74 6.87
C ALA A 8 1.04 4.07 7.54
N GLY A 9 2.02 4.96 7.75
CA GLY A 9 1.77 6.34 8.15
C GLY A 9 0.98 7.12 7.09
N LYS A 10 0.82 8.44 7.29
CA LYS A 10 -0.04 9.28 6.42
C LYS A 10 0.20 9.13 4.92
N VAL A 11 1.45 8.99 4.48
CA VAL A 11 1.79 8.81 3.06
C VAL A 11 1.59 7.36 2.62
N GLY A 12 2.16 6.40 3.37
CA GLY A 12 2.10 4.98 3.02
C GLY A 12 0.67 4.45 2.91
N PHE A 13 -0.24 4.93 3.77
CA PHE A 13 -1.66 4.60 3.67
C PHE A 13 -2.29 5.10 2.37
N ASN A 14 -2.08 6.37 2.00
CA ASN A 14 -2.66 6.93 0.77
C ASN A 14 -2.10 6.22 -0.47
N VAL A 15 -0.80 5.90 -0.49
CA VAL A 15 -0.16 5.16 -1.58
C VAL A 15 -0.73 3.74 -1.69
N ALA A 16 -0.79 3.00 -0.59
CA ALA A 16 -1.35 1.65 -0.58
C ALA A 16 -2.81 1.63 -1.02
N ARG A 17 -3.60 2.65 -0.61
CA ARG A 17 -4.99 2.80 -1.02
C ARG A 17 -5.14 3.02 -2.51
N SER A 18 -4.43 3.99 -3.09
CA SER A 18 -4.53 4.26 -4.54
C SER A 18 -4.11 3.03 -5.36
N LEU A 19 -3.04 2.35 -4.95
CA LEU A 19 -2.59 1.12 -5.63
C LEU A 19 -3.62 -0.01 -5.53
N SER A 20 -4.29 -0.14 -4.39
CA SER A 20 -5.37 -1.12 -4.20
C SER A 20 -6.61 -0.77 -5.03
N GLU A 21 -6.95 0.52 -5.17
CA GLU A 21 -8.07 0.99 -6.00
C GLU A 21 -7.82 0.70 -7.50
N GLU A 22 -6.56 0.71 -7.93
CA GLU A 22 -6.12 0.26 -9.26
C GLU A 22 -6.06 -1.28 -9.42
N GLN A 23 -6.60 -2.03 -8.46
CA GLN A 23 -6.65 -3.50 -8.46
C GLN A 23 -5.26 -4.18 -8.46
N HIS A 24 -4.25 -3.53 -7.88
CA HIS A 24 -2.97 -4.17 -7.60
C HIS A 24 -3.06 -5.06 -6.34
N ASP A 25 -2.21 -6.08 -6.30
CA ASP A 25 -2.04 -6.92 -5.12
C ASP A 25 -1.04 -6.25 -4.18
N VAL A 26 -1.55 -5.57 -3.15
CA VAL A 26 -0.78 -4.72 -2.25
C VAL A 26 -0.68 -5.38 -0.87
N ILE A 27 0.55 -5.56 -0.39
CA ILE A 27 0.85 -6.03 0.96
C ILE A 27 1.43 -4.86 1.74
N VAL A 28 0.81 -4.53 2.88
CA VAL A 28 1.27 -3.47 3.76
C VAL A 28 1.90 -4.08 5.00
N ILE A 29 3.12 -3.67 5.31
CA ILE A 29 3.83 -4.06 6.53
C ILE A 29 3.99 -2.79 7.36
N ASP A 30 3.34 -2.76 8.52
CA ASP A 30 3.47 -1.71 9.51
C ASP A 30 3.84 -2.34 10.87
N LYS A 31 4.48 -1.56 11.75
CA LYS A 31 5.08 -2.06 13.00
C LYS A 31 4.04 -2.39 14.07
#